data_AF-A0A966PBK4-F1
#
_entry.id   AF-A0A966PBK4-F1
#
_cell.length_a   1.000
_cell.length_b   1.000
_cell.length_c   1.000
_cell.angle_alpha   90.00
_cell.angle_beta   90.00
_cell.angle_gamma   90.00
#
_symmetry.space_group_name_H-M   'P 1'
#
loop_
_entity.id
_entity.type
_entity.pdbx_description
1 polymer ?
#
loop_
_entity_poly.entity_id
_entity_poly.type
_entity_poly.pdbx_seq_one_letter_code
_entity_poly.pdbx_strand_id
1 'polypeptide(L)' 'MPNPADDTFSYFNDAAYKSGTKAPNTGHVRVTIEPEAATVEYFLAARAIDSGRKNLEIAHSYKVTPKS' A
#
# COMPACT_ATOMS: atom_id res chain seq x y z
N MET A 1 -1.89 3.03 7.28
CA MET A 1 -2.41 3.18 5.92
C MET A 1 -2.30 4.64 5.55
N PRO A 2 -1.65 4.93 4.42
CA PRO A 2 -1.50 6.31 3.99
C PRO A 2 -2.87 6.90 3.58
N ASN A 3 -3.00 8.22 3.64
CA ASN A 3 -4.23 8.99 3.44
C ASN A 3 -4.82 8.79 2.02
N PRO A 4 -5.84 7.93 1.81
CA PRO A 4 -6.21 7.47 0.46
C PRO A 4 -6.78 8.57 -0.45
N ALA A 5 -7.17 9.72 0.11
CA ALA A 5 -7.77 10.84 -0.61
C ALA A 5 -6.76 11.93 -1.01
N ASP A 6 -5.47 11.75 -0.71
CA ASP A 6 -4.42 12.74 -0.93
C ASP A 6 -3.62 12.42 -2.20
N ASP A 7 -3.74 13.30 -3.20
CA ASP A 7 -3.16 13.14 -4.54
C ASP A 7 -1.73 13.71 -4.66
N THR A 8 -1.12 14.14 -3.55
CA THR A 8 0.20 14.79 -3.55
C THR A 8 1.37 13.81 -3.51
N PHE A 9 1.11 12.51 -3.33
CA PHE A 9 2.16 11.48 -3.28
C PHE A 9 3.12 11.69 -2.11
N SER A 10 2.66 12.32 -1.02
CA SER A 10 3.49 12.74 0.12
C SER A 10 3.06 12.10 1.44
N TYR A 11 3.84 12.33 2.52
CA TYR A 11 3.45 11.99 3.89
C TYR A 11 3.46 13.25 4.74
N PHE A 12 2.27 13.71 5.12
CA PHE A 12 2.17 14.92 5.95
C PHE A 12 2.58 14.72 7.42
N ASN A 13 2.88 13.49 7.86
CA ASN A 13 3.29 13.18 9.24
C ASN A 13 4.24 11.95 9.31
N ASP A 14 5.32 11.96 8.52
CA ASP A 14 6.24 10.81 8.44
C ASP A 14 6.70 10.27 9.82
N ALA A 15 7.00 11.17 10.75
CA ALA A 15 7.46 10.83 12.10
C ALA A 15 6.37 10.19 13.00
N ALA A 16 5.08 10.32 12.66
CA ALA A 16 4.00 9.70 13.43
C ALA A 16 3.93 8.18 13.22
N TYR A 17 4.46 7.68 12.09
CA TYR A 17 4.49 6.26 11.76
C TYR A 17 5.74 5.60 12.36
N LYS A 18 5.58 5.06 13.57
CA LYS A 18 6.68 4.49 14.38
C LYS A 18 7.20 3.14 13.89
N SER A 19 6.42 2.41 13.09
CA SER A 19 6.76 1.07 12.61
C SER A 19 5.98 0.71 11.34
N GLY A 20 6.44 -0.35 10.65
CA GLY A 20 5.79 -0.88 9.44
C GLY A 20 6.30 -0.24 8.16
N THR A 21 5.72 -0.66 7.02
CA THR A 21 6.13 -0.19 5.70
C THR A 21 5.52 1.18 5.40
N LYS A 22 6.37 2.16 5.13
CA LYS A 22 5.96 3.45 4.60
C LYS A 22 5.94 3.34 3.07
N ALA A 23 4.75 3.47 2.48
CA ALA A 23 4.59 3.67 1.03
C ALA A 23 3.72 4.92 0.75
N PRO A 24 4.07 5.81 -0.22
CA PRO A 24 3.39 7.10 -0.36
C PRO A 24 1.90 6.97 -0.68
N ASN A 25 1.13 8.03 -0.43
CA ASN A 25 -0.34 8.00 -0.26
C ASN A 25 -1.22 7.73 -1.49
N THR A 26 -0.76 6.92 -2.44
CA THR A 26 -1.28 6.98 -3.81
C THR A 26 -1.49 5.61 -4.38
N GLY A 27 -1.89 4.68 -3.53
CA GLY A 27 -2.05 3.30 -3.88
C GLY A 27 -3.43 2.78 -3.60
N HIS A 28 -3.64 1.52 -3.91
CA HIS A 28 -4.85 0.78 -3.52
C HIS A 28 -4.44 -0.57 -2.96
N VAL A 29 -5.31 -1.12 -2.11
CA VAL A 29 -5.13 -2.45 -1.54
C VAL A 29 -5.92 -3.44 -2.38
N ARG A 30 -5.26 -4.52 -2.82
CA ARG A 30 -5.94 -5.74 -3.29
C ARG A 30 -5.94 -6.74 -2.15
N VAL A 31 -7.09 -7.35 -1.92
CA VAL A 31 -7.22 -8.46 -1.00
C VAL A 31 -7.67 -9.68 -1.78
N THR A 32 -6.84 -10.73 -1.76
CA THR A 32 -7.18 -12.04 -2.32
C THR A 32 -7.49 -12.98 -1.16
N ILE A 33 -8.67 -13.60 -1.19
CA ILE A 33 -9.14 -14.49 -0.13
C ILE A 33 -9.01 -15.95 -0.60
N GLU A 34 -8.25 -16.75 0.15
CA GLU A 34 -8.13 -18.19 0.01
C GLU A 34 -8.50 -18.88 1.33
N PRO A 35 -8.84 -20.19 1.34
CA PRO A 35 -9.24 -20.88 2.57
C PRO A 35 -8.21 -20.80 3.70
N GLU A 36 -6.92 -20.81 3.36
CA GLU A 36 -5.81 -20.86 4.33
C GLU A 36 -5.37 -19.46 4.80
N ALA A 37 -5.59 -18.42 4.00
CA ALA A 37 -5.20 -17.04 4.31
C ALA A 37 -5.83 -16.01 3.37
N ALA A 38 -5.97 -14.78 3.87
CA ALA A 38 -6.11 -13.59 3.04
C ALA A 38 -4.72 -13.03 2.70
N THR A 39 -4.42 -12.85 1.42
CA THR A 39 -3.23 -12.11 0.97
C THR A 39 -3.61 -10.65 0.75
N VAL A 40 -2.94 -9.74 1.46
CA VAL A 40 -3.17 -8.30 1.37
C VAL A 40 -1.97 -7.66 0.70
N GLU A 41 -2.21 -6.99 -0.42
CA GLU A 41 -1.17 -6.35 -1.23
C GLU A 41 -1.49 -4.86 -1.39
N TYR A 42 -0.52 -4.01 -1.09
CA TYR A 42 -0.59 -2.57 -1.37
C TYR A 42 0.16 -2.25 -2.66
N PHE A 43 -0.55 -1.71 -3.64
CA PHE A 43 -0.01 -1.32 -4.94
C PHE A 43 0.24 0.18 -5.00
N LEU A 44 1.32 0.59 -5.64
CA LEU A 44 1.55 1.98 -6.00
C LEU A 44 0.74 2.34 -7.25
N ALA A 45 0.09 3.51 -7.26
CA ALA A 45 -0.35 4.16 -8.49
C ALA A 45 0.74 5.11 -9.00
N ALA A 46 0.91 5.13 -10.32
CA ALA A 46 1.79 6.06 -11.01
C ALA A 46 0.98 6.86 -12.04
N ARG A 47 1.24 8.16 -12.11
CA ARG A 47 0.76 9.03 -13.19
C ARG A 47 1.70 8.91 -14.38
N ALA A 48 1.24 9.35 -15.56
CA ALA A 48 2.06 9.33 -16.77
C ALA A 48 3.37 10.15 -16.67
N ILE A 49 3.39 11.15 -15.79
CA ILE A 49 4.58 12.00 -15.55
C ILE A 49 5.58 11.38 -14.57
N ASP A 50 5.20 10.33 -13.85
CA ASP A 50 6.05 9.75 -12.82
C ASP A 50 7.04 8.77 -13.46
N SER A 51 8.34 9.07 -13.40
CA SER A 51 9.40 8.25 -14.01
C SER A 51 10.08 7.27 -13.05
N GLY A 52 9.95 7.48 -11.74
CA GLY A 52 10.56 6.67 -10.68
C GLY A 52 9.61 5.68 -10.01
N ARG A 53 8.43 5.46 -10.59
CA ARG A 53 7.40 4.59 -10.02
C ARG A 53 6.63 3.89 -11.13
N LYS A 54 6.30 2.62 -10.91
CA LYS A 54 5.45 1.85 -11.82
C LYS A 54 4.04 1.69 -11.27
N ASN A 55 3.04 1.89 -12.13
CA ASN A 55 1.65 1.62 -11.77
C ASN A 55 1.47 0.11 -11.51
N LEU A 56 0.72 -0.24 -10.45
CA LEU A 56 0.53 -1.62 -9.98
C LEU A 56 1.81 -2.31 -9.51
N GLU A 57 2.81 -1.56 -9.08
CA GLU A 57 3.96 -2.10 -8.35
C GLU A 57 3.57 -2.45 -6.91
N ILE A 58 3.87 -3.67 -6.44
CA ILE A 58 3.62 -4.08 -5.05
C ILE A 58 4.63 -3.39 -4.15
N ALA A 59 4.18 -2.44 -3.33
CA ALA A 59 5.02 -1.79 -2.33
C ALA A 59 5.03 -2.53 -0.99
N HIS A 60 3.99 -3.30 -0.68
CA HIS A 60 3.96 -4.14 0.50
C HIS A 60 3.00 -5.31 0.34
N SER A 61 3.34 -6.45 0.92
CA SER A 61 2.48 -7.64 0.94
C SER A 61 2.61 -8.34 2.28
N TYR A 62 1.48 -8.81 2.80
CA TYR A 62 1.42 -9.67 3.99
C TYR A 62 0.24 -10.62 3.91
N LYS A 63 0.31 -11.70 4.69
CA LYS A 63 -0.77 -12.68 4.82
C LYS A 63 -1.44 -12.55 6.17
N VAL A 64 -2.76 -12.71 6.18
CA VAL A 64 -3.58 -12.84 7.38
C VAL A 64 -4.17 -14.24 7.39
N THR A 65 -3.75 -15.07 8.33
CA THR A 65 -4.31 -16.40 8.54
C THR A 65 -5.61 -16.32 9.33
N PRO A 66 -6.57 -17.23 9.13
CA PRO A 66 -7.75 -17.35 9.97
C PRO A 66 -7.35 -17.47 11.45
N LYS A 67 -8.13 -16.87 12.34
CA LYS A 67 -7.99 -17.15 13.78
C LYS A 67 -8.57 -18.53 14.06
N SER A 68 -7.81 -19.35 14.77
CA SER A 68 -8.26 -20.60 15.40
C SER A 68 -9.26 -20.35 16.51
#